data_AF-A0A6C0HZH0-F1
#
_entry.id   AF-A0A6C0HZH0-F1
#
_cell.length_a   1.000
_cell.length_b   1.000
_cell.length_c   1.000
_cell.angle_alpha   90.00
_cell.angle_beta   90.00
_cell.angle_gamma   90.00
#
_symmetry.space_group_name_H-M   'P 1'
#
loop_
_entity.id
_entity.type
_entity.pdbx_description
1 polymer ?
#
loop_
_entity_poly.entity_id
_entity_poly.type
_entity_poly.pdbx_seq_one_letter_code
_entity_poly.pdbx_strand_id
1 'polypeptide(L)'
;MRFLNETRRSELDCSVLTYTSEDKKNSFIKYDTNGNTMEIKEKEVISSTALVGVHYFKKTSYFLDTYEDIYKQNIRAENGEFYLSTICNAMISKYKVGGVPLLDNEHYYSTGTPNCYFDYLKKKSLSNIQLSNMSDMFNGWFIGNFEPSVFKTDQFEVGYLFHKKDEKWPVHYHEKLTEINVLIKGKMILNDILITENTIFTIHKNDIACPIFLEDCSVLCIKIPSVIGDKVII
;
A
#
# COMPACT_ATOMS: atom_id res chain seq x y z
N MET A 1 17.85 22.99 -2.35
CA MET A 1 18.14 21.61 -1.93
C MET A 1 19.58 21.55 -1.44
N ARG A 2 19.84 21.17 -0.18
CA ARG A 2 21.16 21.24 0.49
C ARG A 2 22.25 20.50 -0.29
N PHE A 3 22.01 19.24 -0.64
CA PHE A 3 22.93 18.39 -1.40
C PHE A 3 23.56 19.12 -2.60
N LEU A 4 22.73 19.76 -3.45
CA LEU A 4 23.20 20.52 -4.61
C LEU A 4 24.10 21.71 -4.22
N ASN A 5 23.79 22.41 -3.13
CA ASN A 5 24.57 23.56 -2.68
C ASN A 5 25.93 23.12 -2.10
N GLU A 6 25.96 22.04 -1.32
CA GLU A 6 27.21 21.50 -0.77
C GLU A 6 28.12 20.97 -1.86
N THR A 7 27.57 20.19 -2.78
CA THR A 7 28.33 19.67 -3.91
C THR A 7 28.87 20.78 -4.82
N ARG A 8 28.12 21.86 -5.06
CA ARG A 8 28.62 22.99 -5.86
C ARG A 8 29.73 23.79 -5.20
N ARG A 9 29.82 23.77 -3.86
CA ARG A 9 30.84 24.46 -3.08
C ARG A 9 32.07 23.58 -2.81
N SER A 10 31.94 22.27 -2.97
CA SER A 10 33.05 21.34 -2.79
C SER A 10 33.96 21.30 -4.01
N GLU A 11 35.13 20.68 -3.86
CA GLU A 11 36.04 20.42 -4.98
C GLU A 11 35.66 19.16 -5.76
N LEU A 12 34.54 18.50 -5.44
CA LEU A 12 34.14 17.25 -6.06
C LEU A 12 33.65 17.47 -7.50
N ASP A 13 34.07 16.59 -8.39
CA ASP A 13 33.61 16.51 -9.78
C ASP A 13 32.41 15.57 -9.93
N CYS A 14 32.32 14.56 -9.05
CA CYS A 14 31.18 13.68 -8.87
C CYS A 14 30.83 13.57 -7.38
N SER A 15 29.55 13.70 -7.05
CA SER A 15 29.06 13.50 -5.69
C SER A 15 27.91 12.52 -5.64
N VAL A 16 27.91 11.68 -4.61
CA VAL A 16 26.83 10.76 -4.31
C VAL A 16 26.23 11.11 -2.95
N LEU A 17 24.92 11.17 -2.83
CA LEU A 17 24.28 11.37 -1.53
C LEU A 17 24.35 10.07 -0.74
N THR A 18 24.80 10.14 0.51
CA THR A 18 25.08 8.96 1.33
C THR A 18 24.35 8.96 2.66
N TYR A 19 24.23 7.78 3.26
CA TYR A 19 23.69 7.55 4.59
C TYR A 19 24.35 6.32 5.21
N THR A 20 24.18 6.12 6.51
CA THR A 20 24.72 4.92 7.18
C THR A 20 23.81 3.72 6.97
N SER A 21 24.36 2.61 6.47
CA SER A 21 23.65 1.34 6.31
C SER A 21 24.62 0.17 6.25
N GLU A 22 24.11 -1.04 6.46
CA GLU A 22 24.81 -2.31 6.22
C GLU A 22 23.98 -3.24 5.29
N ASP A 23 22.87 -2.72 4.75
CA ASP A 23 21.97 -3.49 3.91
C ASP A 23 22.57 -3.64 2.50
N LYS A 24 22.88 -4.90 2.12
CA LYS A 24 23.47 -5.27 0.82
C LYS A 24 22.67 -4.83 -0.40
N LYS A 25 21.42 -4.37 -0.25
CA LYS A 25 20.64 -3.81 -1.37
C LYS A 25 21.21 -2.51 -1.91
N ASN A 26 22.01 -1.79 -1.12
CA ASN A 26 22.57 -0.50 -1.51
C ASN A 26 23.92 -0.67 -2.23
N SER A 27 24.35 0.38 -2.93
CA SER A 27 25.75 0.58 -3.27
C SER A 27 26.49 1.24 -2.10
N PHE A 28 27.81 1.01 -2.01
CA PHE A 28 28.64 1.52 -0.91
C PHE A 28 29.87 2.24 -1.44
N ILE A 29 30.33 3.25 -0.70
CA ILE A 29 31.55 4.02 -0.98
C ILE A 29 32.55 3.85 0.16
N LYS A 30 33.81 3.59 -0.17
CA LYS A 30 34.89 3.42 0.81
C LYS A 30 35.97 4.48 0.61
N TYR A 31 36.54 4.94 1.72
CA TYR A 31 37.56 5.97 1.76
C TYR A 31 38.90 5.41 2.27
N ASP A 32 40.00 6.05 1.87
CA ASP A 32 41.33 5.80 2.41
C ASP A 32 41.52 6.54 3.76
N THR A 33 42.71 6.40 4.37
CA THR A 33 43.05 7.06 5.63
C THR A 33 43.12 8.59 5.53
N ASN A 34 43.20 9.13 4.31
CA ASN A 34 43.25 10.57 4.04
C ASN A 34 41.88 11.15 3.65
N GLY A 35 40.82 10.31 3.61
CA GLY A 35 39.47 10.71 3.23
C GLY A 35 39.21 10.74 1.72
N ASN A 36 40.12 10.23 0.89
CA ASN A 36 39.87 10.11 -0.55
C ASN A 36 39.06 8.85 -0.85
N THR A 37 38.17 8.93 -1.84
CA THR A 37 37.40 7.77 -2.29
C THR A 37 38.32 6.73 -2.92
N MET A 38 38.31 5.50 -2.38
CA MET A 38 39.06 4.36 -2.90
C MET A 38 38.26 3.57 -3.93
N GLU A 39 37.02 3.24 -3.59
CA GLU A 39 36.17 2.39 -4.40
C GLU A 39 34.68 2.63 -4.08
N ILE A 40 33.85 2.43 -5.10
CA ILE A 40 32.39 2.35 -5.00
C ILE A 40 31.97 0.99 -5.57
N LYS A 41 31.20 0.22 -4.79
CA LYS A 41 30.68 -1.08 -5.24
C LYS A 41 29.16 -1.10 -5.21
N GLU A 42 28.57 -1.69 -6.25
CA GLU A 42 27.13 -1.95 -6.35
C GLU A 42 26.79 -3.22 -5.57
N LYS A 43 25.84 -3.14 -4.62
CA LYS A 43 25.28 -4.29 -3.89
C LYS A 43 26.30 -5.16 -3.13
N GLU A 44 27.46 -4.59 -2.82
CA GLU A 44 28.53 -5.23 -2.07
C GLU A 44 28.93 -4.32 -0.89
N VAL A 45 28.83 -4.84 0.34
CA VAL A 45 29.08 -4.06 1.56
C VAL A 45 30.60 -3.94 1.77
N ILE A 46 31.17 -2.82 1.33
CA ILE A 46 32.61 -2.49 1.48
C ILE A 46 32.89 -1.44 2.56
N SER A 47 31.84 -0.82 3.11
CA SER A 47 31.88 0.18 4.18
C SER A 47 30.47 0.31 4.81
N SER A 48 30.33 1.15 5.84
CA SER A 48 29.02 1.55 6.38
C SER A 48 28.40 2.76 5.66
N THR A 49 29.08 3.33 4.66
CA THR A 49 28.61 4.51 3.90
C THR A 49 27.89 4.05 2.65
N ALA A 50 26.56 3.96 2.73
CA ALA A 50 25.69 3.54 1.65
C ALA A 50 25.21 4.72 0.80
N LEU A 51 24.95 4.49 -0.49
CA LEU A 51 24.41 5.47 -1.41
C LEU A 51 22.87 5.50 -1.33
N VAL A 52 22.30 6.70 -1.41
CA VAL A 52 20.84 6.94 -1.44
C VAL A 52 20.26 6.74 -2.85
N GLY A 53 21.09 6.82 -3.89
CA GLY A 53 20.67 6.79 -5.30
C GLY A 53 20.57 8.17 -5.95
N VAL A 54 21.00 9.23 -5.27
CA VAL A 54 21.10 10.59 -5.83
C VAL A 54 22.56 10.87 -6.20
N HIS A 55 22.78 11.30 -7.44
CA HIS A 55 24.09 11.52 -8.02
C HIS A 55 24.17 12.93 -8.60
N TYR A 56 25.34 13.54 -8.51
CA TYR A 56 25.66 14.82 -9.13
C TYR A 56 26.95 14.69 -9.92
N PHE A 57 26.93 15.24 -11.14
CA PHE A 57 28.11 15.38 -11.99
C PHE A 57 28.32 16.86 -12.29
N LYS A 58 29.52 17.37 -12.03
CA LYS A 58 29.85 18.80 -12.17
C LYS A 58 29.76 19.28 -13.61
N LYS A 59 30.09 18.40 -14.56
CA LYS A 59 29.95 18.64 -16.00
C LYS A 59 29.40 17.40 -16.67
N THR A 60 28.52 17.60 -17.64
CA THR A 60 27.97 16.51 -18.47
C THR A 60 29.07 15.73 -19.19
N SER A 61 30.12 16.40 -19.67
CA SER A 61 31.24 15.74 -20.37
C SER A 61 31.93 14.69 -19.50
N TYR A 62 32.14 14.95 -18.20
CA TYR A 62 32.80 13.99 -17.31
C TYR A 62 32.00 12.69 -17.18
N PHE A 63 30.68 12.80 -17.14
CA PHE A 63 29.78 11.65 -17.13
C PHE A 63 29.82 10.92 -18.48
N LEU A 64 29.64 11.64 -19.60
CA LEU A 64 29.58 11.03 -20.93
C LEU A 64 30.88 10.32 -21.31
N ASP A 65 32.04 10.95 -21.08
CA ASP A 65 33.35 10.36 -21.37
C ASP A 65 33.54 9.05 -20.61
N THR A 66 33.17 9.03 -19.32
CA THR A 66 33.30 7.83 -18.48
C THR A 66 32.27 6.76 -18.85
N TYR A 67 31.04 7.16 -19.17
CA TYR A 67 29.98 6.25 -19.62
C TYR A 67 30.35 5.57 -20.93
N GLU A 68 30.90 6.31 -21.91
CA GLU A 68 31.34 5.74 -23.17
C GLU A 68 32.45 4.69 -22.98
N ASP A 69 33.42 4.96 -22.10
CA ASP A 69 34.48 4.01 -21.76
C ASP A 69 33.90 2.71 -21.18
N ILE A 70 32.97 2.82 -20.22
CA ILE A 70 32.26 1.69 -19.60
C ILE A 70 31.44 0.91 -20.63
N TYR A 71 30.72 1.60 -21.50
CA TYR A 71 29.86 0.99 -22.50
C TYR A 71 30.67 0.24 -23.55
N LYS A 72 31.75 0.84 -24.07
CA LYS A 72 32.66 0.21 -25.05
C LYS A 72 33.36 -1.02 -24.48
N GLN A 73 33.74 -0.98 -23.20
CA GLN A 73 34.35 -2.11 -22.50
C GLN A 73 33.32 -3.12 -21.96
N ASN A 74 32.02 -2.82 -22.10
CA ASN A 74 30.90 -3.63 -21.63
C ASN A 74 30.99 -3.96 -20.11
N ILE A 75 31.46 -3.01 -19.30
CA ILE A 75 31.61 -3.18 -17.85
C ILE A 75 30.22 -3.12 -17.21
N ARG A 76 29.79 -4.22 -16.58
CA ARG A 76 28.46 -4.40 -15.99
C ARG A 76 28.55 -4.88 -14.55
N ALA A 77 27.49 -4.69 -13.79
CA ALA A 77 27.33 -5.37 -12.51
C ALA A 77 27.11 -6.89 -12.71
N GLU A 78 27.17 -7.67 -11.63
CA GLU A 78 27.03 -9.13 -11.67
C GLU A 78 25.72 -9.61 -12.31
N ASN A 79 24.65 -8.82 -12.20
CA ASN A 79 23.36 -9.11 -12.83
C ASN A 79 23.28 -8.69 -14.30
N GLY A 80 24.37 -8.21 -14.90
CA GLY A 80 24.44 -7.80 -16.30
C GLY A 80 23.92 -6.39 -16.62
N GLU A 81 23.50 -5.60 -15.63
CA GLU A 81 23.01 -4.24 -15.85
C GLU A 81 24.13 -3.19 -15.76
N PHE A 82 23.89 -2.01 -16.34
CA PHE A 82 24.71 -0.83 -16.13
C PHE A 82 24.18 -0.02 -14.94
N TYR A 83 25.06 0.29 -13.99
CA TYR A 83 24.72 1.08 -12.80
C TYR A 83 25.46 2.42 -12.79
N LEU A 84 24.83 3.44 -12.22
CA LEU A 84 25.48 4.73 -11.96
C LEU A 84 26.65 4.60 -10.99
N SER A 85 26.58 3.68 -10.02
CA SER A 85 27.67 3.37 -9.09
C SER A 85 28.92 2.90 -9.82
N THR A 86 28.79 2.06 -10.86
CA THR A 86 29.89 1.63 -11.73
C THR A 86 30.54 2.83 -12.43
N ILE A 87 29.74 3.78 -12.93
CA ILE A 87 30.25 5.01 -13.55
C ILE A 87 31.00 5.86 -12.52
N CYS A 88 30.41 6.10 -11.36
CA CYS A 88 31.04 6.86 -10.28
C CYS A 88 32.36 6.21 -9.82
N ASN A 89 32.42 4.87 -9.77
CA ASN A 89 33.64 4.14 -9.46
C ASN A 89 34.73 4.36 -10.52
N ALA A 90 34.39 4.25 -11.81
CA ALA A 90 35.35 4.49 -12.89
C ALA A 90 35.89 5.93 -12.91
N MET A 91 35.06 6.90 -12.54
CA MET A 91 35.45 8.31 -12.44
C MET A 91 36.57 8.55 -11.42
N ILE A 92 36.74 7.71 -10.39
CA ILE A 92 37.78 7.87 -9.34
C ILE A 92 39.19 7.96 -9.97
N SER A 93 39.41 7.27 -11.09
CA SER A 93 40.70 7.27 -11.78
C SER A 93 41.09 8.61 -12.42
N LYS A 94 40.12 9.48 -12.72
CA LYS A 94 40.32 10.73 -13.48
C LYS A 94 39.83 11.98 -12.74
N TYR A 95 38.95 11.83 -11.76
CA TYR A 95 38.16 12.92 -11.17
C TYR A 95 38.02 12.80 -9.66
N LYS A 96 37.73 13.91 -8.98
CA LYS A 96 37.43 13.89 -7.53
C LYS A 96 36.00 13.40 -7.28
N VAL A 97 35.86 12.18 -6.76
CA VAL A 97 34.57 11.56 -6.40
C VAL A 97 34.43 11.54 -4.88
N GLY A 98 33.22 11.78 -4.35
CA GLY A 98 32.99 11.71 -2.89
C GLY A 98 31.52 11.60 -2.50
N GLY A 99 31.29 11.13 -1.27
CA GLY A 99 29.97 11.08 -0.66
C GLY A 99 29.63 12.36 0.09
N VAL A 100 28.37 12.79 -0.01
CA VAL A 100 27.80 13.86 0.81
C VAL A 100 26.76 13.22 1.72
N PRO A 101 26.98 13.17 3.04
CA PRO A 101 26.06 12.50 3.95
C PRO A 101 24.75 13.29 4.10
N LEU A 102 23.65 12.57 4.29
CA LEU A 102 22.43 13.14 4.86
C LEU A 102 22.73 13.75 6.23
N LEU A 103 22.04 14.84 6.55
CA LEU A 103 21.99 15.34 7.92
C LEU A 103 21.16 14.43 8.83
N ASP A 104 21.37 14.60 10.14
CA ASP A 104 20.58 13.94 11.19
C ASP A 104 19.07 14.20 11.07
N ASN A 105 18.68 15.36 10.53
CA ASN A 105 17.28 15.73 10.29
C ASN A 105 16.78 15.39 8.87
N GLU A 106 17.64 14.86 7.99
CA GLU A 106 17.27 14.36 6.69
C GLU A 106 17.07 12.83 6.77
N HIS A 107 16.10 12.32 6.03
CA HIS A 107 15.76 10.91 6.07
C HIS A 107 15.62 10.34 4.67
N TYR A 108 16.25 9.20 4.46
CA TYR A 108 16.03 8.36 3.29
C TYR A 108 15.09 7.22 3.64
N TYR A 109 13.98 7.14 2.89
CA TYR A 109 13.07 6.02 2.93
C TYR A 109 13.05 5.39 1.55
N SER A 110 13.65 4.21 1.43
CA SER A 110 13.42 3.38 0.25
C SER A 110 11.94 2.97 0.22
N THR A 111 11.35 2.85 -0.97
CA THR A 111 9.99 2.32 -1.18
C THR A 111 9.96 1.25 -2.27
N GLY A 112 11.13 0.67 -2.58
CA GLY A 112 11.29 -0.31 -3.66
C GLY A 112 10.75 -1.71 -3.36
N THR A 113 10.32 -1.98 -2.13
CA THR A 113 9.69 -3.25 -1.73
C THR A 113 8.47 -2.98 -0.84
N PRO A 114 7.50 -3.92 -0.74
CA PRO A 114 6.36 -3.78 0.16
C PRO A 114 6.77 -3.45 1.60
N ASN A 115 7.79 -4.13 2.14
CA ASN A 115 8.28 -3.87 3.51
C ASN A 115 8.80 -2.45 3.68
N CYS A 116 9.58 -1.97 2.70
CA CYS A 116 10.12 -0.60 2.71
C CYS A 116 8.99 0.44 2.66
N TYR A 117 7.92 0.18 1.90
CA TYR A 117 6.72 1.01 1.88
C TYR A 117 5.97 0.99 3.22
N PHE A 118 5.80 -0.17 3.86
CA PHE A 118 5.15 -0.27 5.17
C PHE A 118 5.93 0.46 6.27
N ASP A 119 7.26 0.36 6.25
CA ASP A 119 8.13 1.11 7.15
C ASP A 119 7.97 2.62 6.94
N TYR A 120 7.89 3.07 5.68
CA TYR A 120 7.65 4.47 5.34
C TYR A 120 6.31 4.97 5.91
N LEU A 121 5.22 4.22 5.67
CA LEU A 121 3.89 4.55 6.20
C LEU A 121 3.90 4.67 7.72
N LYS A 122 4.54 3.71 8.41
CA LYS A 122 4.63 3.69 9.87
C LYS A 122 5.42 4.88 10.41
N LYS A 123 6.59 5.17 9.81
CA LYS A 123 7.47 6.28 10.25
C LYS A 123 6.86 7.65 10.00
N LYS A 124 6.03 7.80 8.97
CA LYS A 124 5.34 9.07 8.65
C LYS A 124 3.92 9.15 9.21
N SER A 125 3.45 8.12 9.92
CA SER A 125 2.08 8.04 10.43
C SER A 125 1.03 8.33 9.34
N LEU A 126 1.23 7.80 8.13
CA LEU A 126 0.41 8.11 6.95
C LEU A 126 -0.78 7.16 6.75
N SER A 127 -0.98 6.17 7.62
CA SER A 127 -2.13 5.28 7.52
C SER A 127 -3.32 5.84 8.28
N ASN A 128 -4.38 6.21 7.55
CA ASN A 128 -5.67 6.64 8.11
C ASN A 128 -6.73 5.53 8.05
N ILE A 129 -6.31 4.26 7.91
CA ILE A 129 -7.22 3.12 7.84
C ILE A 129 -7.87 2.94 9.21
N GLN A 130 -9.20 3.03 9.24
CA GLN A 130 -10.00 2.72 10.43
C GLN A 130 -10.37 1.24 10.41
N LEU A 131 -10.12 0.56 11.52
CA LEU A 131 -10.50 -0.84 11.71
C LEU A 131 -11.68 -0.88 12.69
N SER A 132 -12.71 -1.64 12.33
CA SER A 132 -13.88 -1.89 13.17
C SER A 132 -14.25 -3.37 13.09
N ASN A 133 -14.76 -3.94 14.18
CA ASN A 133 -15.18 -5.34 14.19
C ASN A 133 -16.69 -5.45 13.98
N MET A 134 -17.14 -6.49 13.27
CA MET A 134 -18.56 -6.81 13.14
C MET A 134 -19.22 -7.11 14.50
N SER A 135 -18.47 -7.59 15.49
CA SER A 135 -18.98 -7.79 16.87
C SER A 135 -19.38 -6.50 17.57
N ASP A 136 -18.83 -5.37 17.13
CA ASP A 136 -19.11 -4.05 17.69
C ASP A 136 -20.33 -3.40 17.03
N MET A 137 -20.88 -4.04 15.98
CA MET A 137 -21.96 -3.53 15.16
C MET A 137 -23.32 -4.04 15.61
N PHE A 138 -24.39 -3.34 15.23
CA PHE A 138 -25.75 -3.71 15.63
C PHE A 138 -26.28 -4.88 14.79
N ASN A 139 -26.33 -6.10 15.35
CA ASN A 139 -26.96 -7.27 14.71
C ASN A 139 -26.49 -7.52 13.26
N GLY A 140 -25.20 -7.32 12.99
CA GLY A 140 -24.62 -7.47 11.65
C GLY A 140 -24.79 -6.27 10.71
N TRP A 141 -25.48 -5.21 11.13
CA TRP A 141 -25.61 -3.94 10.41
C TRP A 141 -24.46 -2.99 10.71
N PHE A 142 -23.73 -2.55 9.68
CA PHE A 142 -22.53 -1.71 9.87
C PHE A 142 -22.61 -0.35 9.15
N ILE A 143 -23.53 -0.17 8.19
CA ILE A 143 -23.79 1.12 7.52
C ILE A 143 -25.28 1.44 7.63
N GLY A 144 -25.65 2.69 7.96
CA GLY A 144 -27.04 3.15 7.97
C GLY A 144 -27.27 4.34 8.91
N ASN A 145 -28.52 4.73 9.13
CA ASN A 145 -28.87 5.92 9.93
C ASN A 145 -29.08 5.55 11.40
N PHE A 146 -28.12 4.86 11.99
CA PHE A 146 -28.17 4.35 13.35
C PHE A 146 -26.76 4.32 13.96
N GLU A 147 -26.69 4.04 15.25
CA GLU A 147 -25.43 3.82 15.97
C GLU A 147 -25.46 2.44 16.65
N PRO A 148 -24.33 1.71 16.68
CA PRO A 148 -23.05 2.02 16.04
C PRO A 148 -23.10 1.84 14.51
N SER A 149 -22.37 2.69 13.77
CA SER A 149 -22.16 2.56 12.33
C SER A 149 -20.77 3.04 11.91
N VAL A 150 -20.13 2.33 10.97
CA VAL A 150 -18.85 2.78 10.37
C VAL A 150 -19.06 3.91 9.35
N PHE A 151 -20.29 4.08 8.85
CA PHE A 151 -20.66 5.16 7.95
C PHE A 151 -22.14 5.51 8.13
N LYS A 152 -22.40 6.60 8.86
CA LYS A 152 -23.76 7.04 9.15
C LYS A 152 -24.39 7.73 7.93
N THR A 153 -25.51 7.19 7.44
CA THR A 153 -26.22 7.73 6.26
C THR A 153 -27.70 7.32 6.23
N ASP A 154 -28.56 8.20 5.73
CA ASP A 154 -29.99 7.94 5.46
C ASP A 154 -30.26 7.44 4.02
N GLN A 155 -29.23 7.37 3.18
CA GLN A 155 -29.38 6.98 1.78
C GLN A 155 -29.51 5.47 1.59
N PHE A 156 -28.85 4.67 2.43
CA PHE A 156 -28.90 3.20 2.36
C PHE A 156 -28.40 2.56 3.66
N GLU A 157 -28.73 1.30 3.87
CA GLU A 157 -28.19 0.47 4.95
C GLU A 157 -27.44 -0.72 4.36
N VAL A 158 -26.42 -1.20 5.06
CA VAL A 158 -25.71 -2.43 4.71
C VAL A 158 -25.53 -3.29 5.95
N GLY A 159 -25.95 -4.55 5.83
CA GLY A 159 -25.80 -5.56 6.86
C GLY A 159 -25.23 -6.86 6.31
N TYR A 160 -24.32 -7.47 7.06
CA TYR A 160 -23.88 -8.84 6.86
C TYR A 160 -24.52 -9.70 7.94
N LEU A 161 -25.61 -10.36 7.57
CA LEU A 161 -26.50 -11.07 8.47
C LEU A 161 -26.17 -12.56 8.48
N PHE A 162 -26.33 -13.18 9.65
CA PHE A 162 -26.15 -14.61 9.82
C PHE A 162 -27.44 -15.21 10.37
N HIS A 163 -27.97 -16.23 9.69
CA HIS A 163 -29.15 -16.96 10.11
C HIS A 163 -28.83 -18.44 10.27
N LYS A 164 -29.32 -19.04 11.36
CA LYS A 164 -29.15 -20.48 11.59
C LYS A 164 -30.14 -21.28 10.75
N LYS A 165 -29.74 -22.51 10.39
CA LYS A 165 -30.67 -23.49 9.84
C LYS A 165 -31.92 -23.59 10.74
N ASP A 166 -33.09 -23.63 10.10
CA ASP A 166 -34.40 -23.73 10.75
C ASP A 166 -34.78 -22.52 11.64
N GLU A 167 -33.99 -21.44 11.65
CA GLU A 167 -34.31 -20.20 12.36
C GLU A 167 -35.66 -19.64 11.88
N LYS A 168 -36.50 -19.26 12.84
CA LYS A 168 -37.76 -18.57 12.56
C LYS A 168 -37.50 -17.08 12.45
N TRP A 169 -37.52 -16.59 11.21
CA TRP A 169 -37.51 -15.16 10.95
C TRP A 169 -38.94 -14.68 10.72
N PRO A 170 -39.36 -13.54 11.31
CA PRO A 170 -40.71 -13.03 11.14
C PRO A 170 -41.02 -12.76 9.66
N VAL A 171 -42.22 -13.15 9.23
CA VAL A 171 -42.75 -12.72 7.94
C VAL A 171 -42.95 -11.21 8.00
N HIS A 172 -42.46 -10.49 7.00
CA HIS A 172 -42.48 -9.03 7.04
C HIS A 172 -42.52 -8.44 5.64
N TYR A 173 -42.79 -7.14 5.56
CA TYR A 173 -42.57 -6.34 4.38
C TYR A 173 -42.06 -4.96 4.79
N HIS A 174 -41.73 -4.16 3.79
CA HIS A 174 -41.21 -2.80 3.93
C HIS A 174 -42.07 -1.83 3.14
N GLU A 175 -42.59 -0.78 3.77
CA GLU A 175 -43.49 0.19 3.11
C GLU A 175 -42.73 1.15 2.20
N LYS A 176 -41.50 1.52 2.59
CA LYS A 176 -40.73 2.60 1.96
C LYS A 176 -39.48 2.12 1.26
N LEU A 177 -38.80 1.09 1.78
CA LEU A 177 -37.52 0.62 1.24
C LEU A 177 -37.62 -0.59 0.32
N THR A 178 -36.59 -0.78 -0.49
CA THR A 178 -36.31 -1.99 -1.27
C THR A 178 -35.08 -2.67 -0.70
N GLU A 179 -35.10 -4.01 -0.63
CA GLU A 179 -33.97 -4.82 -0.18
C GLU A 179 -33.28 -5.49 -1.36
N ILE A 180 -31.97 -5.31 -1.48
CA ILE A 180 -31.11 -6.04 -2.41
C ILE A 180 -30.25 -6.97 -1.58
N ASN A 181 -30.37 -8.27 -1.84
CA ASN A 181 -29.75 -9.30 -1.05
C ASN A 181 -28.83 -10.17 -1.89
N VAL A 182 -27.74 -10.64 -1.28
CA VAL A 182 -26.86 -11.67 -1.83
C VAL A 182 -26.76 -12.80 -0.81
N LEU A 183 -27.16 -14.01 -1.20
CA LEU A 183 -26.90 -15.20 -0.38
C LEU A 183 -25.45 -15.63 -0.59
N ILE A 184 -24.57 -15.32 0.36
CA ILE A 184 -23.13 -15.59 0.25
C ILE A 184 -22.84 -17.06 0.57
N LYS A 185 -23.52 -17.61 1.56
CA LYS A 185 -23.39 -19.01 1.97
C LYS A 185 -24.73 -19.58 2.38
N GLY A 186 -24.92 -20.87 2.14
CA GLY A 186 -26.08 -21.65 2.56
C GLY A 186 -27.17 -21.78 1.49
N LYS A 187 -28.35 -22.17 1.94
CA LYS A 187 -29.52 -22.42 1.09
C LYS A 187 -30.77 -22.02 1.84
N MET A 188 -31.66 -21.30 1.17
CA MET A 188 -32.93 -20.87 1.75
C MET A 188 -34.05 -20.88 0.71
N ILE A 189 -35.28 -20.84 1.19
CA ILE A 189 -36.46 -20.55 0.37
C ILE A 189 -36.95 -19.16 0.76
N LEU A 190 -37.34 -18.34 -0.21
CA LEU A 190 -38.03 -17.07 0.00
C LEU A 190 -39.30 -17.09 -0.86
N ASN A 191 -40.48 -17.07 -0.24
CA ASN A 191 -41.77 -17.13 -0.95
C ASN A 191 -41.84 -18.25 -2.02
N ASP A 192 -41.48 -19.47 -1.64
CA ASP A 192 -41.43 -20.65 -2.53
C ASP A 192 -40.33 -20.62 -3.62
N ILE A 193 -39.46 -19.60 -3.61
CA ILE A 193 -38.30 -19.53 -4.49
C ILE A 193 -37.09 -20.10 -3.78
N LEU A 194 -36.50 -21.16 -4.33
CA LEU A 194 -35.22 -21.70 -3.84
C LEU A 194 -34.08 -20.73 -4.20
N ILE A 195 -33.36 -20.27 -3.18
CA ILE A 195 -32.18 -19.41 -3.30
C ILE A 195 -30.96 -20.21 -2.84
N THR A 196 -29.94 -20.25 -3.68
CA THR A 196 -28.66 -20.92 -3.42
C THR A 196 -27.51 -19.92 -3.40
N GLU A 197 -26.34 -20.34 -2.92
CA GLU A 197 -25.14 -19.50 -2.83
C GLU A 197 -24.84 -18.72 -4.13
N ASN A 198 -24.31 -17.50 -3.96
CA ASN A 198 -24.00 -16.52 -5.01
C ASN A 198 -25.22 -16.04 -5.82
N THR A 199 -26.44 -16.26 -5.33
CA THR A 199 -27.65 -15.71 -5.94
C THR A 199 -27.91 -14.30 -5.39
N ILE A 200 -28.18 -13.38 -6.31
CA ILE A 200 -28.64 -12.02 -6.00
C ILE A 200 -30.15 -11.99 -6.18
N PHE A 201 -30.87 -11.45 -5.20
CA PHE A 201 -32.33 -11.31 -5.26
C PHE A 201 -32.76 -9.97 -4.66
N THR A 202 -33.88 -9.45 -5.14
CA THR A 202 -34.43 -8.16 -4.72
C THR A 202 -35.84 -8.35 -4.20
N ILE A 203 -36.15 -7.70 -3.07
CA ILE A 203 -37.48 -7.65 -2.48
C ILE A 203 -37.93 -6.20 -2.58
N HIS A 204 -38.96 -5.93 -3.40
CA HIS A 204 -39.43 -4.57 -3.58
C HIS A 204 -40.31 -4.14 -2.42
N LYS A 205 -40.54 -2.83 -2.30
CA LYS A 205 -41.47 -2.28 -1.31
C LYS A 205 -42.84 -2.98 -1.42
N ASN A 206 -43.42 -3.27 -0.27
CA ASN A 206 -44.68 -4.01 -0.09
C ASN A 206 -44.65 -5.50 -0.50
N ASP A 207 -43.53 -6.01 -1.05
CA ASP A 207 -43.39 -7.45 -1.22
C ASP A 207 -43.21 -8.10 0.15
N ILE A 208 -43.99 -9.16 0.40
CA ILE A 208 -43.87 -9.95 1.62
C ILE A 208 -42.58 -10.77 1.52
N ALA A 209 -41.77 -10.79 2.57
CA ALA A 209 -40.61 -11.65 2.73
C ALA A 209 -40.93 -12.77 3.74
N CYS A 210 -41.05 -13.99 3.23
CA CYS A 210 -41.20 -15.21 4.04
C CYS A 210 -40.00 -16.15 3.81
N PRO A 211 -38.91 -15.99 4.58
CA PRO A 211 -37.72 -16.83 4.44
C PRO A 211 -37.80 -18.13 5.25
N ILE A 212 -37.25 -19.20 4.69
CA ILE A 212 -37.03 -20.49 5.35
C ILE A 212 -35.56 -20.89 5.13
N PHE A 213 -34.77 -20.93 6.18
CA PHE A 213 -33.35 -21.28 6.09
C PHE A 213 -33.16 -22.80 6.14
N LEU A 214 -32.79 -23.40 5.00
CA LEU A 214 -32.55 -24.84 4.88
C LEU A 214 -31.17 -25.26 5.41
N GLU A 215 -30.26 -24.30 5.50
CA GLU A 215 -28.89 -24.41 6.04
C GLU A 215 -28.53 -23.14 6.83
N ASP A 216 -27.39 -23.15 7.53
CA ASP A 216 -26.82 -21.91 8.08
C ASP A 216 -26.50 -20.95 6.93
N CYS A 217 -27.12 -19.77 6.95
CA CYS A 217 -27.06 -18.80 5.87
C CYS A 217 -26.27 -17.55 6.29
N SER A 218 -25.44 -17.03 5.38
CA SER A 218 -24.91 -15.68 5.47
C SER A 218 -25.41 -14.83 4.31
N VAL A 219 -26.01 -13.69 4.64
CA VAL A 219 -26.69 -12.82 3.69
C VAL A 219 -26.11 -11.42 3.78
N LEU A 220 -25.65 -10.89 2.65
CA LEU A 220 -25.38 -9.46 2.53
C LEU A 220 -26.70 -8.78 2.14
N CYS A 221 -27.20 -7.90 2.98
CA CYS A 221 -28.44 -7.16 2.80
C CYS A 221 -28.12 -5.67 2.61
N ILE A 222 -28.69 -5.08 1.56
CA ILE A 222 -28.61 -3.65 1.28
C ILE A 222 -30.03 -3.10 1.23
N LYS A 223 -30.33 -2.07 2.01
CA LYS A 223 -31.65 -1.42 2.04
C LYS A 223 -31.56 -0.03 1.48
N ILE A 224 -32.51 0.34 0.62
CA ILE A 224 -32.54 1.67 -0.02
C ILE A 224 -33.98 2.20 0.02
N PRO A 225 -34.25 3.36 0.66
CA PRO A 225 -33.34 4.14 1.51
C PRO A 225 -33.19 3.56 2.93
N SER A 226 -32.38 4.20 3.77
CA SER A 226 -32.22 3.86 5.21
C SER A 226 -33.33 4.53 6.01
N VAL A 227 -34.29 3.73 6.47
CA VAL A 227 -35.53 4.22 7.09
C VAL A 227 -35.80 3.48 8.39
N ILE A 228 -35.67 4.21 9.48
CA ILE A 228 -35.96 3.70 10.83
C ILE A 228 -37.45 3.36 10.94
N GLY A 229 -37.75 2.14 11.39
CA GLY A 229 -39.11 1.72 11.70
C GLY A 229 -39.97 1.36 10.48
N ASP A 230 -39.37 1.11 9.31
CA ASP A 230 -40.12 0.76 8.08
C ASP A 230 -40.58 -0.70 8.02
N LYS A 231 -40.00 -1.58 8.84
CA LYS A 231 -40.30 -3.02 8.84
C LYS A 231 -41.66 -3.26 9.49
N VAL A 232 -42.60 -3.85 8.75
CA VAL A 232 -43.89 -4.30 9.27
C VAL A 232 -43.91 -5.81 9.35
N ILE A 233 -44.14 -6.37 10.55
CA ILE A 233 -44.25 -7.82 10.79
C ILE A 233 -45.71 -8.26 10.59
N ILE A 234 -45.89 -9.41 9.96
CA ILE A 234 -47.19 -10.07 9.73
C ILE A 234 -47.37 -11.24 10.70
#